data_AF-A0A6C0IEY1-F1
#
_entry.id   AF-A0A6C0IEY1-F1
#
_cell.length_a   1.000
_cell.length_b   1.000
_cell.length_c   1.000
_cell.angle_alpha   90.00
_cell.angle_beta   90.00
_cell.angle_gamma   90.00
#
_symmetry.space_group_name_H-M   'P 1'
#
loop_
_entity.id
_entity.type
_entity.pdbx_description
1 polymer ?
#
loop_
_entity_poly.entity_id
_entity_poly.type
_entity_poly.pdbx_seq_one_letter_code
_entity_poly.pdbx_strand_id
1 'polypeptide(L)'
;MKVLLLSCLFYLIGITIILYIKPKLMFQENGNWKEFGVNKDSKYTWFPFWLFCITWAFVSYGLSSFTYHIIGSEDNNKSNNNVVEVNDVNETNNKPSKKNSKNDMKSGYYVLDKEAYEEKGIPKYIFLGSEAPNQND
;
A
#
# COMPACT_ATOMS: atom_id res chain seq x y z
N MET A 1 6.00 4.12 -1.37
CA MET A 1 7.37 4.31 -0.81
C MET A 1 7.75 3.23 0.20
N LYS A 2 6.85 2.77 1.07
CA LYS A 2 7.13 1.75 2.10
C LYS A 2 7.74 0.44 1.55
N VAL A 3 7.26 -0.04 0.40
CA VAL A 3 7.79 -1.23 -0.30
C VAL A 3 9.27 -1.08 -0.66
N LEU A 4 9.69 0.11 -1.13
CA LEU A 4 11.10 0.34 -1.49
C LEU A 4 12.00 0.28 -0.25
N LEU A 5 11.59 0.91 0.86
CA LEU A 5 12.34 0.86 2.11
C LEU A 5 12.43 -0.56 2.68
N LEU A 6 11.33 -1.31 2.65
CA LEU A 6 11.31 -2.70 3.10
C LEU A 6 12.20 -3.59 2.21
N SER A 7 12.20 -3.38 0.90
CA SER A 7 13.10 -4.07 -0.02
C SER A 7 14.57 -3.73 0.21
N CYS A 8 14.90 -2.50 0.58
CA CYS A 8 16.26 -2.11 0.96
C CYS A 8 16.70 -2.85 2.24
N LEU A 9 15.81 -2.97 3.23
CA LEU A 9 16.09 -3.69 4.47
C LEU A 9 16.35 -5.19 4.21
N PHE A 10 15.50 -5.86 3.44
CA PHE A 10 15.70 -7.26 3.06
C PHE A 10 16.97 -7.46 2.22
N TYR A 11 17.31 -6.50 1.38
CA TYR A 11 18.54 -6.52 0.59
C TYR A 11 19.78 -6.50 1.50
N LEU A 12 19.84 -5.55 2.45
CA LEU A 12 20.94 -5.43 3.40
C LEU A 12 21.08 -6.69 4.27
N ILE A 13 19.98 -7.20 4.81
CA ILE A 13 19.97 -8.41 5.63
C ILE A 13 20.51 -9.61 4.84
N GLY A 14 20.03 -9.83 3.62
CA GLY A 14 20.51 -10.95 2.79
C GLY A 14 21.99 -10.84 2.44
N ILE A 15 22.48 -9.62 2.19
CA ILE A 15 23.92 -9.37 1.98
C ILE A 15 24.71 -9.67 3.25
N THR A 16 24.29 -9.19 4.41
CA THR A 16 25.00 -9.46 5.65
C THR A 16 25.07 -10.97 5.94
N ILE A 17 23.97 -11.69 5.72
CA ILE A 17 23.90 -13.14 5.91
C ILE A 17 24.87 -13.86 4.96
N ILE A 18 24.90 -13.51 3.67
CA ILE A 18 25.77 -14.21 2.71
C ILE A 18 27.25 -13.96 3.02
N LEU A 19 27.62 -12.73 3.40
CA LEU A 19 28.98 -12.41 3.80
C LEU A 19 29.40 -13.13 5.07
N TYR A 20 28.46 -13.34 6.00
CA TYR A 20 28.71 -14.07 7.24
C TYR A 20 28.95 -15.57 7.00
N ILE A 21 28.14 -16.21 6.14
CA ILE A 21 28.18 -17.67 5.97
C ILE A 21 29.42 -18.13 5.17
N LYS A 22 29.83 -17.40 4.12
CA LYS A 22 30.86 -17.90 3.20
C LYS A 22 31.85 -16.82 2.71
N PRO A 23 32.64 -16.21 3.62
CA PRO A 23 33.64 -15.22 3.22
C PRO A 23 34.69 -15.84 2.27
N LYS A 24 35.10 -17.10 2.48
CA LYS A 24 36.11 -17.80 1.65
C LYS A 24 35.77 -17.92 0.16
N LEU A 25 34.48 -17.80 -0.21
CA LEU A 25 34.04 -17.88 -1.60
C LEU A 25 34.32 -16.58 -2.37
N MET A 26 34.28 -15.44 -1.68
CA MET A 26 34.40 -14.11 -2.28
C MET A 26 35.72 -13.41 -1.96
N PHE A 27 36.34 -13.76 -0.83
CA PHE A 27 37.58 -13.16 -0.36
C PHE A 27 38.75 -14.14 -0.46
N GLN A 28 39.91 -13.59 -0.79
CA GLN A 28 41.21 -14.25 -0.67
C GLN A 28 41.66 -14.22 0.79
N GLU A 29 42.67 -15.03 1.13
CA GLU A 29 43.25 -15.04 2.48
C GLU A 29 43.82 -13.67 2.89
N ASN A 30 44.25 -12.90 1.90
CA ASN A 30 44.80 -11.55 2.07
C ASN A 30 43.70 -10.48 2.28
N GLY A 31 42.43 -10.86 2.34
CA GLY A 31 41.28 -9.93 2.45
C GLY A 31 40.87 -9.25 1.15
N ASN A 32 41.60 -9.48 0.05
CA ASN A 32 41.24 -8.98 -1.28
C ASN A 32 40.05 -9.74 -1.87
N TRP A 33 39.30 -9.07 -2.75
CA TRP A 33 38.20 -9.68 -3.50
C TRP A 33 38.74 -10.66 -4.54
N LYS A 34 38.06 -11.79 -4.71
CA LYS A 34 38.34 -12.71 -5.83
C LYS A 34 37.81 -12.12 -7.13
N GLU A 35 38.65 -12.18 -8.16
CA GLU A 35 38.27 -11.71 -9.50
C GLU A 35 37.35 -12.73 -10.17
N PHE A 36 36.49 -12.28 -11.07
CA PHE A 36 35.73 -13.21 -11.90
C PHE A 36 36.67 -13.93 -12.87
N GLY A 37 36.61 -15.25 -12.91
CA GLY A 37 37.42 -16.04 -13.83
C GLY A 37 36.99 -17.50 -13.88
N VAL A 38 37.30 -18.15 -15.02
CA VAL A 38 37.00 -19.57 -15.26
C VAL A 38 38.18 -20.46 -14.86
N ASN A 39 39.34 -19.86 -14.58
CA ASN A 39 40.54 -20.57 -14.16
C ASN A 39 40.33 -21.14 -12.75
N LYS A 40 40.92 -22.31 -12.48
CA LYS A 40 40.84 -22.99 -11.17
C LYS A 40 41.78 -22.41 -10.11
N ASP A 41 42.43 -21.28 -10.39
CA ASP A 41 43.34 -20.66 -9.44
C ASP A 41 42.59 -20.05 -8.26
N SER A 42 43.23 -20.02 -7.09
CA SER A 42 42.64 -19.49 -5.86
C SER A 42 42.27 -18.00 -5.93
N LYS A 43 42.78 -17.28 -6.92
CA LYS A 43 42.50 -15.86 -7.19
C LYS A 43 41.11 -15.62 -7.80
N TYR A 44 40.56 -16.62 -8.49
CA TYR A 44 39.34 -16.47 -9.27
C TYR A 44 38.12 -17.10 -8.59
N THR A 45 36.95 -16.55 -8.90
CA THR A 45 35.65 -17.14 -8.58
C THR A 45 34.79 -17.16 -9.84
N TRP A 46 34.05 -18.26 -10.01
CA TRP A 46 33.06 -18.35 -11.07
C TRP A 46 31.79 -17.55 -10.74
N PHE A 47 31.57 -17.25 -9.45
CA PHE A 47 30.39 -16.53 -8.98
C PHE A 47 30.81 -15.28 -8.18
N PRO A 48 30.86 -14.10 -8.82
CA PRO A 48 31.35 -12.90 -8.19
C PRO A 48 30.26 -12.23 -7.34
N PHE A 49 30.69 -11.49 -6.32
CA PHE A 49 29.76 -10.85 -5.37
C PHE A 49 28.80 -9.87 -6.03
N TRP A 50 29.27 -9.08 -7.01
CA TRP A 50 28.39 -8.11 -7.67
C TRP A 50 27.20 -8.79 -8.36
N LEU A 51 27.42 -9.98 -8.95
CA LEU A 51 26.37 -10.72 -9.65
C LEU A 51 25.30 -11.15 -8.66
N PHE A 52 25.72 -11.66 -7.50
CA PHE A 52 24.83 -11.95 -6.39
C PHE A 52 24.04 -10.70 -5.96
N CYS A 53 24.70 -9.56 -5.77
CA CYS A 53 24.02 -8.33 -5.36
C CYS A 53 22.92 -7.91 -6.33
N ILE A 54 23.20 -7.94 -7.64
CA ILE A 54 22.22 -7.59 -8.66
C ILE A 54 21.05 -8.58 -8.62
N THR A 55 21.32 -9.88 -8.61
CA THR A 55 20.26 -10.90 -8.53
C THR A 55 19.43 -10.74 -7.25
N TRP A 56 20.09 -10.55 -6.11
CA TRP A 56 19.43 -10.38 -4.82
C TRP A 56 18.59 -9.11 -4.74
N ALA A 57 18.97 -8.03 -5.44
CA ALA A 57 18.17 -6.81 -5.50
C ALA A 57 16.78 -7.07 -6.12
N PHE A 58 16.72 -7.84 -7.22
CA PHE A 58 15.44 -8.22 -7.83
C PHE A 58 14.62 -9.14 -6.93
N VAL A 59 15.26 -10.14 -6.31
CA VAL A 59 14.60 -11.07 -5.37
C VAL A 59 14.03 -10.33 -4.16
N SER A 60 14.81 -9.42 -3.58
CA SER A 60 14.41 -8.62 -2.41
C SER A 60 13.21 -7.72 -2.72
N TYR A 61 13.20 -7.08 -3.89
CA TYR A 61 12.05 -6.30 -4.34
C TYR A 61 10.81 -7.18 -4.53
N GLY A 62 10.97 -8.35 -5.15
CA GLY A 62 9.88 -9.33 -5.33
C GLY A 62 9.28 -9.78 -4.00
N LEU A 63 10.12 -10.15 -3.03
CA LEU A 63 9.70 -10.52 -1.67
C LEU A 63 8.98 -9.37 -0.95
N SER A 64 9.52 -8.17 -1.04
CA SER A 64 8.90 -6.99 -0.42
C SER A 64 7.55 -6.65 -1.05
N SER A 65 7.39 -6.85 -2.35
CA SER A 65 6.11 -6.65 -3.04
C SER A 65 5.08 -7.69 -2.62
N PHE A 66 5.50 -8.96 -2.56
CA PHE A 66 4.65 -10.07 -2.14
C PHE A 66 4.17 -9.92 -0.68
N THR A 67 5.07 -9.56 0.24
CA THR A 67 4.72 -9.30 1.65
C THR A 67 3.77 -8.13 1.79
N TYR A 68 3.96 -7.06 1.01
CA TYR A 68 3.03 -5.93 1.00
C TYR A 68 1.63 -6.31 0.51
N HIS A 69 1.52 -7.17 -0.51
CA HIS A 69 0.23 -7.64 -1.00
C HIS A 69 -0.50 -8.51 0.04
N ILE A 70 0.22 -9.38 0.76
CA ILE A 70 -0.37 -10.24 1.79
C ILE A 70 -0.81 -9.42 3.01
N ILE A 71 0.05 -8.53 3.50
CA ILE A 71 -0.18 -7.82 4.78
C ILE A 71 -1.01 -6.54 4.58
N GLY A 72 -0.85 -5.85 3.44
CA GLY A 72 -1.56 -4.60 3.14
C GLY A 72 -3.03 -4.75 2.75
N SER A 73 -3.56 -5.98 2.74
CA SER A 73 -4.96 -6.25 2.43
C SER A 73 -5.91 -6.04 3.62
N GLU A 74 -5.41 -5.80 4.83
CA GLU A 74 -6.25 -5.70 6.05
C GLU A 74 -6.76 -4.28 6.40
N ASP A 75 -6.26 -3.22 5.77
CA ASP A 75 -6.59 -1.84 6.18
C ASP A 75 -8.02 -1.38 5.81
N ASN A 76 -8.82 -2.19 5.10
CA ASN A 76 -10.18 -1.80 4.68
C ASN A 76 -11.31 -2.25 5.62
N ASN A 77 -11.03 -2.98 6.70
CA ASN A 77 -12.04 -3.49 7.62
C ASN A 77 -11.93 -2.94 9.04
N LYS A 78 -11.61 -1.65 9.19
CA LYS A 78 -11.88 -0.97 10.45
C LYS A 78 -13.35 -0.58 10.52
N SER A 79 -14.18 -1.57 10.87
CA SER A 79 -15.56 -1.42 11.29
C SER A 79 -15.67 -0.31 12.34
N ASN A 80 -16.40 0.75 12.00
CA ASN A 80 -16.82 1.80 12.92
C ASN A 80 -17.80 1.21 13.96
N ASN A 81 -17.28 0.49 14.94
CA ASN A 81 -18.04 0.14 16.14
C ASN A 81 -17.87 1.27 17.15
N ASN A 82 -18.51 2.41 16.90
CA ASN A 82 -18.80 3.36 17.97
C ASN A 82 -20.14 2.95 18.59
N VAL A 83 -20.04 2.12 19.63
CA VAL A 83 -21.08 1.97 20.65
C VAL A 83 -21.18 3.31 21.36
N VAL A 84 -22.28 4.04 21.16
CA VAL A 84 -22.65 5.18 22.02
C VAL A 84 -24.13 5.07 22.37
N GLU A 85 -24.32 4.51 23.56
CA GLU A 85 -25.33 4.78 24.59
C GLU A 85 -26.47 5.75 24.24
N VAL A 86 -27.70 5.22 24.29
CA VAL A 86 -28.96 5.96 24.19
C VAL A 86 -29.17 6.74 25.49
N ASN A 87 -29.21 8.07 25.41
CA ASN A 87 -29.76 8.91 26.46
C ASN A 87 -30.78 9.88 25.86
N ASP A 88 -32.05 9.59 26.12
CA ASP A 88 -33.19 10.49 25.97
C ASP A 88 -33.04 11.70 26.90
N VAL A 89 -32.94 12.95 26.40
CA VAL A 89 -33.52 14.14 27.06
C VAL A 89 -33.78 15.27 26.06
N ASN A 90 -34.97 15.86 26.20
CA ASN A 90 -35.60 16.98 25.51
C ASN A 90 -34.81 18.30 25.34
N GLU A 91 -35.12 18.98 24.23
CA GLU A 91 -35.31 20.45 24.04
C GLU A 91 -34.53 21.45 24.91
N THR A 92 -33.72 22.30 24.27
CA THR A 92 -34.00 23.75 24.15
C THR A 92 -32.93 24.50 23.35
N ASN A 93 -33.41 25.47 22.57
CA ASN A 93 -32.67 26.42 21.76
C ASN A 93 -31.52 27.11 22.50
N ASN A 94 -30.32 27.11 21.93
CA ASN A 94 -29.36 28.23 21.97
C ASN A 94 -28.24 28.01 20.94
N LYS A 95 -28.15 28.92 19.97
CA LYS A 95 -27.06 28.99 18.99
C LYS A 95 -25.75 29.34 19.72
N PRO A 96 -24.65 28.66 19.42
CA PRO A 96 -23.53 29.43 18.85
C PRO A 96 -22.76 28.68 17.76
N SER A 97 -22.31 29.45 16.77
CA SER A 97 -21.03 29.33 16.06
C SER A 97 -20.46 27.91 15.88
N LYS A 98 -20.59 27.32 14.69
CA LYS A 98 -19.71 26.23 14.24
C LYS A 98 -19.62 26.14 12.71
N LYS A 99 -18.50 26.66 12.20
CA LYS A 99 -17.53 25.94 11.35
C LYS A 99 -18.17 24.86 10.46
N ASN A 100 -18.48 25.22 9.21
CA ASN A 100 -18.97 24.36 8.13
C ASN A 100 -18.43 22.93 8.23
N SER A 101 -19.20 22.05 8.88
CA SER A 101 -18.94 20.62 8.83
C SER A 101 -19.33 20.17 7.43
N LYS A 102 -18.42 19.44 6.81
CA LYS A 102 -18.66 18.70 5.58
C LYS A 102 -20.03 18.04 5.69
N ASN A 103 -20.91 18.42 4.76
CA ASN A 103 -22.24 17.87 4.54
C ASN A 103 -22.29 16.40 4.95
N ASP A 104 -23.13 16.06 5.92
CA ASP A 104 -23.61 14.71 6.12
C ASP A 104 -24.29 14.29 4.81
N MET A 105 -23.53 13.68 3.90
CA MET A 105 -24.07 13.13 2.66
C MET A 105 -25.01 12.01 3.06
N LYS A 106 -26.31 12.23 2.86
CA LYS A 106 -27.33 11.21 3.10
C LYS A 106 -26.98 9.98 2.26
N SER A 107 -27.04 8.80 2.90
CA SER A 107 -26.70 7.54 2.24
C SER A 107 -27.67 7.25 1.09
N GLY A 108 -27.14 7.08 -0.11
CA GLY A 108 -27.90 6.76 -1.31
C GLY A 108 -27.04 6.79 -2.57
N TYR A 109 -27.57 6.27 -3.68
CA TYR A 109 -26.86 6.18 -4.96
C TYR A 109 -27.62 6.96 -6.04
N TYR A 110 -26.89 7.71 -6.86
CA TYR A 110 -27.44 8.33 -8.06
C TYR A 110 -27.32 7.36 -9.22
N VAL A 111 -28.43 7.06 -9.88
CA VAL A 111 -28.48 6.22 -11.08
C VAL A 111 -28.85 7.08 -12.27
N LEU A 112 -28.10 6.91 -13.36
CA LEU A 112 -28.40 7.58 -14.63
C LEU A 112 -29.71 7.03 -15.19
N ASP A 113 -30.65 7.93 -15.44
CA ASP A 113 -31.86 7.63 -16.18
C ASP A 113 -31.52 7.56 -17.67
N LYS A 114 -31.38 6.33 -18.18
CA LYS A 114 -30.99 6.06 -19.57
C LYS A 114 -32.08 6.48 -20.55
N GLU A 115 -33.35 6.33 -20.16
CA GLU A 115 -34.50 6.67 -21.00
C GLU A 115 -34.57 8.18 -21.21
N ALA A 116 -34.45 8.96 -20.13
CA ALA A 116 -34.42 10.42 -20.23
C ALA A 116 -33.17 10.95 -20.96
N TYR A 117 -32.04 10.24 -20.86
CA TYR A 117 -30.80 10.61 -21.56
C TYR A 117 -30.92 10.41 -23.07
N GLU A 118 -31.50 9.30 -23.52
CA GLU A 118 -31.67 9.01 -24.95
C GLU A 118 -32.65 9.96 -25.63
N GLU A 119 -33.69 10.42 -24.92
CA GLU A 119 -34.68 11.35 -25.48
C GLU A 119 -34.20 12.80 -25.56
N LYS A 120 -33.48 13.29 -24.54
CA LYS A 120 -33.14 14.73 -24.42
C LYS A 120 -31.67 15.03 -24.61
N GLY A 121 -30.81 14.01 -24.67
CA GLY A 121 -29.35 14.15 -24.74
C GLY A 121 -28.71 14.76 -23.49
N ILE A 122 -29.50 15.02 -22.43
CA ILE A 122 -29.04 15.63 -21.19
C ILE A 122 -29.04 14.55 -20.10
N PRO A 123 -27.89 14.29 -19.45
CA PRO A 123 -27.81 13.25 -18.43
C PRO A 123 -28.63 13.66 -17.21
N LYS A 124 -29.70 12.91 -16.95
CA LYS A 124 -30.58 13.08 -15.79
C LYS A 124 -30.29 11.95 -14.80
N TYR A 125 -30.07 12.30 -13.54
CA TYR A 125 -29.77 11.33 -12.49
C TYR A 125 -30.92 11.27 -11.49
N ILE A 126 -31.31 10.06 -11.09
CA ILE A 126 -32.32 9.79 -10.08
C ILE A 126 -31.61 9.34 -8.81
N PHE A 127 -31.94 9.95 -7.67
CA PHE A 127 -31.41 9.55 -6.37
C PHE A 127 -32.22 8.40 -5.79
N LEU A 128 -31.54 7.32 -5.42
CA LEU A 128 -32.10 6.19 -4.68
C LEU A 128 -31.55 6.21 -3.26
N GLY A 129 -32.37 6.63 -2.30
CA GLY A 129 -32.02 6.67 -0.88
C GLY A 129 -33.28 6.73 -0.01
N SER A 130 -33.10 6.64 1.31
CA SER A 130 -34.20 6.59 2.28
C SER A 130 -34.98 7.90 2.40
N GLU A 131 -34.40 9.02 1.97
CA GLU A 131 -35.04 10.34 1.99
C GLU A 131 -34.71 11.10 0.70
N ALA A 132 -35.66 11.89 0.20
CA ALA A 132 -35.41 12.77 -0.94
C ALA A 132 -34.29 13.78 -0.61
N PRO A 133 -33.35 14.03 -1.53
CA PRO A 133 -32.33 15.06 -1.31
C PRO A 133 -33.05 16.40 -1.19
N ASN A 134 -32.68 17.22 -0.20
CA ASN A 134 -33.28 18.52 0.01
C ASN A 134 -33.18 19.33 -1.29
N GLN A 135 -34.32 19.54 -1.95
CA GLN A 135 -34.45 20.49 -3.05
C GLN A 135 -34.44 21.87 -2.40
N ASN A 136 -33.27 22.49 -2.37
CA ASN A 136 -33.20 23.92 -2.11
C ASN A 136 -33.60 24.60 -3.41
N ASP A 137 -34.81 25.13 -3.45
CA ASP A 137 -35.31 26.04 -4.48
C ASP A 137 -34.47 27.34 -4.55
#